data_AF-A0A060Z0S2-F1
#
_entry.id   AF-A0A060Z0S2-F1
#
_cell.length_a   1.000
_cell.length_b   1.000
_cell.length_c   1.000
_cell.angle_alpha   90.00
_cell.angle_beta   90.00
_cell.angle_gamma   90.00
#
_symmetry.space_group_name_H-M   'P 1'
#
loop_
_entity.id
_entity.type
_entity.pdbx_description
1 polymer ?
#
loop_
_entity_poly.entity_id
_entity_poly.type
_entity_poly.pdbx_seq_one_letter_code
_entity_poly.pdbx_strand_id
1 'polypeptide(L)'
;MSRVLNCIVAVCPDMGIGNNGNLPWHPKRLNNEFKYFQKMTMTSSVEGKQNAVIMGRKTWFSIPERNRPLKNRINIVLSRELK
;
A
#
# COMPACT_ATOMS: atom_id res chain seq x y z
N MET A 1 -24.33 7.19 4.40
CA MET A 1 -24.09 5.84 3.85
C MET A 1 -22.69 5.38 4.26
N SER A 2 -22.58 4.21 4.88
CA SER A 2 -21.29 3.58 5.16
C SER A 2 -20.63 3.14 3.85
N ARG A 3 -19.32 3.34 3.72
CA ARG A 3 -18.52 2.76 2.64
C ARG A 3 -17.75 1.57 3.21
N VAL A 4 -17.74 0.46 2.49
CA VAL A 4 -16.93 -0.71 2.84
C VAL A 4 -15.46 -0.36 2.59
N LEU A 5 -14.60 -0.64 3.57
CA LEU A 5 -13.15 -0.51 3.45
C LEU A 5 -12.52 -1.89 3.45
N ASN A 6 -11.69 -2.16 2.45
CA ASN A 6 -10.91 -3.39 2.37
C ASN A 6 -9.49 -3.11 2.88
N CYS A 7 -8.99 -3.97 3.75
CA CYS A 7 -7.61 -3.94 4.22
C CYS A 7 -6.79 -5.00 3.49
N ILE A 8 -5.55 -4.65 3.11
CA ILE A 8 -4.58 -5.58 2.51
C ILE A 8 -3.26 -5.42 3.25
N VAL A 9 -2.68 -6.54 3.71
CA VAL A 9 -1.45 -6.55 4.50
C VAL A 9 -0.71 -7.87 4.29
N ALA A 10 0.62 -7.82 4.20
CA ALA A 10 1.47 -8.99 4.29
C ALA A 10 1.99 -9.08 5.74
N VAL A 11 1.89 -10.26 6.35
CA VAL A 11 2.22 -10.49 7.75
C VAL A 11 3.23 -11.63 7.89
N CYS A 12 4.12 -11.52 8.87
CA CYS A 12 4.91 -12.64 9.37
C CYS A 12 4.03 -13.61 10.19
N PRO A 13 4.49 -14.85 10.45
CA PRO A 13 3.75 -15.81 11.29
C PRO A 13 3.44 -15.30 12.71
N ASP A 14 4.24 -14.37 13.22
CA ASP A 14 4.10 -13.70 14.52
C ASP A 14 3.32 -12.37 14.43
N MET A 15 2.63 -12.12 13.31
CA MET A 15 1.88 -10.89 13.01
C MET A 15 2.74 -9.63 12.80
N GLY A 16 4.07 -9.77 12.69
CA GLY A 16 4.94 -8.66 12.31
C GLY A 16 4.67 -8.14 10.88
N ILE A 17 4.64 -6.82 10.69
CA ILE A 17 4.37 -6.17 9.38
C ILE A 17 5.46 -5.20 8.90
N GLY A 18 6.40 -4.86 9.77
CA GLY A 18 7.49 -3.96 9.44
C GLY A 18 8.59 -3.99 10.49
N ASN A 19 9.81 -3.64 10.07
CA ASN A 19 10.96 -3.48 10.95
C ASN A 19 11.76 -2.25 10.49
N ASN A 20 12.01 -1.29 11.40
CA ASN A 20 12.77 -0.06 11.12
C ASN A 20 12.34 0.69 9.85
N GLY A 21 11.02 0.82 9.62
CA GLY A 21 10.47 1.53 8.47
C GLY A 21 10.49 0.75 7.14
N ASN A 22 10.94 -0.50 7.15
CA ASN A 22 10.94 -1.40 6.00
C ASN A 22 9.98 -2.58 6.21
N LEU A 23 9.71 -3.33 5.13
CA LEU A 23 9.06 -4.63 5.24
C LEU A 23 9.96 -5.61 6.02
N PRO A 24 9.41 -6.55 6.80
CA PRO A 24 10.18 -7.48 7.64
C PRO A 24 11.22 -8.30 6.86
N TRP A 25 10.92 -8.61 5.60
CA TRP A 25 11.77 -9.44 4.73
C TRP A 25 12.85 -8.65 3.99
N HIS A 26 12.96 -7.33 4.18
CA HIS A 26 14.01 -6.52 3.54
C HIS A 26 15.42 -7.04 3.90
N PRO A 27 16.37 -7.09 2.94
CA PRO A 27 16.33 -6.58 1.57
C PRO A 27 15.68 -7.51 0.55
N LYS A 28 15.30 -8.72 0.95
CA LYS A 28 14.68 -9.69 0.06
C LYS A 28 13.27 -9.21 -0.33
N ARG A 29 13.07 -9.07 -1.63
CA ARG A 29 11.78 -8.65 -2.18
C ARG A 29 10.91 -9.87 -2.47
N LEU A 30 9.72 -9.91 -1.87
CA LEU A 30 8.70 -10.93 -2.16
C LEU A 30 7.95 -10.56 -3.45
N ASN A 31 8.56 -10.82 -4.60
CA ASN A 31 8.04 -10.35 -5.90
C ASN A 31 6.61 -10.80 -6.19
N ASN A 32 6.23 -12.02 -5.79
CA ASN A 32 4.87 -12.54 -5.98
C ASN A 32 3.84 -11.76 -5.15
N GLU A 33 4.16 -11.46 -3.88
CA GLU A 33 3.32 -10.63 -3.01
C GLU A 33 3.16 -9.21 -3.55
N PHE A 34 4.24 -8.61 -4.08
CA PHE A 34 4.14 -7.30 -4.73
C PHE A 34 3.23 -7.32 -5.97
N LYS A 35 3.29 -8.36 -6.80
CA LYS A 35 2.40 -8.53 -7.95
C LYS A 35 0.95 -8.68 -7.50
N TYR A 36 0.71 -9.46 -6.45
CA TYR A 36 -0.62 -9.63 -5.87
C TYR A 36 -1.18 -8.30 -5.35
N PHE A 37 -0.41 -7.56 -4.54
CA PHE A 37 -0.78 -6.24 -4.06
C PHE A 37 -1.09 -5.26 -5.20
N GLN A 38 -0.26 -5.23 -6.25
CA GLN A 38 -0.50 -4.40 -7.42
C GLN A 38 -1.81 -4.77 -8.12
N LYS A 39 -2.07 -6.05 -8.38
CA LYS A 39 -3.31 -6.53 -9.00
C LYS A 39 -4.52 -6.11 -8.18
N MET A 40 -4.52 -6.43 -6.88
CA MET A 40 -5.66 -6.15 -6.00
C MET A 40 -5.94 -4.66 -5.84
N THR A 41 -4.90 -3.82 -5.81
CA THR A 41 -5.09 -2.37 -5.63
C THR A 41 -5.32 -1.62 -6.93
N MET A 42 -4.91 -2.13 -8.09
CA MET A 42 -5.09 -1.45 -9.38
C MET A 42 -6.38 -1.84 -10.11
N THR A 43 -6.87 -3.07 -9.94
CA THR A 43 -8.06 -3.54 -10.65
C THR A 43 -9.33 -3.03 -9.96
N SER A 44 -10.00 -2.06 -10.58
CA SER A 44 -11.32 -1.58 -10.15
C SER A 44 -12.39 -2.61 -10.49
N SER A 45 -13.32 -2.84 -9.57
CA SER A 45 -14.55 -3.61 -9.83
C SER A 45 -15.62 -2.80 -10.55
N VAL A 46 -15.43 -1.49 -10.67
CA VAL A 46 -16.37 -0.57 -11.35
C VAL A 46 -15.69 0.01 -12.58
N GLU A 47 -16.33 -0.16 -13.73
CA GLU A 47 -15.86 0.35 -15.01
C GLU A 47 -15.69 1.88 -14.98
N GLY A 48 -14.64 2.38 -15.62
CA GLY A 48 -14.30 3.81 -15.67
C GLY A 48 -13.84 4.41 -14.34
N LYS A 49 -13.71 3.62 -13.26
CA LYS A 49 -13.22 4.10 -11.95
C LYS A 49 -11.83 3.56 -11.62
N GLN A 50 -11.15 4.30 -10.75
CA GLN A 50 -9.88 3.90 -10.16
C GLN A 50 -10.06 3.62 -8.68
N ASN A 51 -9.30 2.64 -8.18
CA ASN A 51 -9.22 2.38 -6.76
C ASN A 51 -8.40 3.45 -6.04
N ALA A 52 -8.72 3.66 -4.76
CA ALA A 52 -7.93 4.48 -3.86
C ALA A 52 -7.12 3.58 -2.91
N VAL A 53 -5.87 3.98 -2.65
CA VAL A 53 -5.02 3.40 -1.62
C VAL A 53 -4.80 4.44 -0.53
N ILE A 54 -5.25 4.10 0.68
CA ILE A 54 -5.12 4.95 1.87
C ILE A 54 -3.97 4.39 2.69
N MET A 55 -3.01 5.24 3.06
CA MET A 55 -1.85 4.82 3.84
C MET A 55 -1.40 5.89 4.83
N GLY A 56 -0.72 5.49 5.90
CA GLY A 56 -0.11 6.44 6.82
C GLY A 56 1.14 7.10 6.22
N ARG A 57 1.47 8.31 6.68
CA ARG A 57 2.68 9.05 6.29
C ARG A 57 3.97 8.20 6.34
N LYS A 58 4.17 7.38 7.38
CA LYS A 58 5.36 6.51 7.50
C LYS A 58 5.43 5.47 6.39
N THR A 59 4.29 4.86 6.03
CA THR A 59 4.20 3.92 4.91
C THR A 59 4.50 4.61 3.58
N TRP A 60 3.97 5.82 3.38
CA TRP A 60 4.32 6.63 2.20
C TRP A 60 5.84 6.80 2.09
N PHE A 61 6.52 7.24 3.14
CA PHE A 61 7.98 7.43 3.08
C PHE A 61 8.81 6.14 3.01
N SER A 62 8.25 4.97 3.36
CA SER A 62 8.93 3.68 3.16
C SER A 62 8.98 3.23 1.69
N ILE A 63 8.15 3.78 0.82
CA ILE A 63 8.15 3.44 -0.61
C ILE A 63 9.32 4.20 -1.28
N PRO A 64 10.14 3.56 -2.11
CA PRO A 64 11.18 4.27 -2.87
C PRO A 64 10.59 5.43 -3.68
N GLU A 65 11.28 6.58 -3.73
CA GLU A 65 10.75 7.79 -4.38
C GLU A 65 10.37 7.57 -5.85
N ARG A 66 11.18 6.82 -6.60
CA ARG A 66 10.88 6.42 -8.00
C ARG A 66 9.59 5.60 -8.17
N ASN A 67 9.07 5.04 -7.09
CA ASN A 67 7.86 4.21 -7.06
C ASN A 67 6.66 4.95 -6.45
N ARG A 68 6.83 6.21 -6.03
CA ARG A 68 5.76 7.08 -5.52
C ARG A 68 5.39 8.16 -6.55
N PRO A 69 4.10 8.49 -6.72
CA PRO A 69 2.93 7.76 -6.21
C PRO A 69 2.79 6.38 -6.86
N LEU A 70 2.02 5.50 -6.21
CA LEU A 70 1.67 4.21 -6.79
C LEU A 70 0.82 4.44 -8.05
N LYS A 71 1.37 4.12 -9.23
CA LYS A 71 0.71 4.33 -10.54
C LYS A 71 -0.68 3.71 -10.61
N ASN A 72 -1.58 4.34 -11.39
CA ASN A 72 -2.95 3.91 -11.69
C ASN A 72 -3.87 3.71 -10.46
N ARG A 73 -3.58 4.46 -9.38
CA ARG A 73 -4.35 4.47 -8.13
C ARG A 73 -4.42 5.89 -7.59
N ILE A 74 -5.51 6.22 -6.92
CA ILE A 74 -5.61 7.44 -6.13
C ILE A 74 -4.84 7.20 -4.82
N ASN A 75 -3.77 7.94 -4.58
CA ASN A 75 -2.95 7.78 -3.37
C ASN A 75 -3.40 8.79 -2.32
N ILE A 76 -3.90 8.32 -1.18
CA ILE A 76 -4.35 9.15 -0.05
C ILE A 76 -3.40 8.90 1.12
N VAL A 77 -2.73 9.95 1.57
CA VAL A 77 -1.76 9.87 2.68
C VAL A 77 -2.35 10.53 3.91
N LEU A 78 -2.48 9.75 4.99
CA LEU A 78 -2.92 10.25 6.28
C LEU A 78 -1.73 10.87 7.02
N SER A 79 -1.82 12.17 7.27
CA SER A 79 -0.83 12.95 8.00
C SER A 79 -1.52 14.00 8.87
N ARG A 80 -0.87 14.42 9.96
CA ARG A 80 -1.32 15.54 10.80
C ARG A 80 -0.81 16.90 10.30
N GLU A 81 0.16 16.87 9.39
CA GLU A 81 0.79 18.03 8.77
C GLU A 81 0.89 17.80 7.26
N LEU A 82 0.65 18.84 6.47
CA LEU A 82 1.00 18.87 5.05
C LEU A 82 2.43 19.38 4.96
N LYS A 83 3.35 18.55 4.49
CA LYS A 83 4.72 18.96 4.15
C LYS A 83 4.85 19.04 2.65
#